data_AF-A0A7Y4DEX1-F1
#
_entry.id   AF-A0A7Y4DEX1-F1
#
_cell.length_a   1.000
_cell.length_b   1.000
_cell.length_c   1.000
_cell.angle_alpha   90.00
_cell.angle_beta   90.00
_cell.angle_gamma   90.00
#
_symmetry.space_group_name_H-M   'P 1'
#
loop_
_entity.id
_entity.type
_entity.pdbx_description
1 polymer ?
#
loop_
_entity_poly.entity_id
_entity_poly.type
_entity_poly.pdbx_seq_one_letter_code
_entity_poly.pdbx_strand_id
1 'polypeptide(L)' 'MKIEELIERINFLYKKSKEEGLTEEEKVEQSQLREKYLQNIRNNFRAQLESIGGVSKKKPMQ' A
#
# COMPACT_ATOMS: atom_id res chain seq x y z
N MET A 1 -1.78 -5.59 11.87
CA MET A 1 -2.41 -6.13 10.66
C MET A 1 -1.32 -6.43 9.67
N LYS A 2 -1.20 -7.69 9.27
CA LYS A 2 -0.25 -8.13 8.26
C LYS A 2 -0.69 -7.64 6.89
N ILE A 3 0.26 -7.53 5.95
CA ILE A 3 -0.04 -7.15 4.56
C ILE A 3 -0.99 -8.15 3.92
N GLU A 4 -0.87 -9.42 4.26
CA GLU A 4 -1.74 -10.51 3.80
C GLU A 4 -3.21 -10.25 4.14
N GLU A 5 -3.49 -9.93 5.41
CA GLU A 5 -4.85 -9.61 5.89
C GLU A 5 -5.44 -8.38 5.18
N LEU A 6 -4.60 -7.37 4.88
CA LEU A 6 -5.03 -6.19 4.11
C LEU A 6 -5.45 -6.59 2.68
N ILE A 7 -4.65 -7.42 2.01
CA ILE A 7 -4.93 -7.88 0.64
C ILE A 7 -6.21 -8.72 0.61
N GLU A 8 -6.38 -9.65 1.55
CA GLU A 8 -7.59 -10.47 1.67
C GLU A 8 -8.84 -9.61 1.84
N ARG A 9 -8.78 -8.60 2.72
CA ARG A 9 -9.91 -7.69 2.94
C ARG A 9 -10.21 -6.83 1.71
N ILE A 10 -9.19 -6.29 1.04
CA ILE A 10 -9.37 -5.52 -0.19
C ILE A 10 -10.03 -6.37 -1.29
N ASN A 11 -9.61 -7.64 -1.43
CA ASN A 11 -10.17 -8.57 -2.40
C ASN A 11 -11.62 -8.95 -2.06
N PHE A 12 -11.92 -9.16 -0.78
CA PHE A 12 -13.28 -9.40 -0.31
C PHE A 12 -14.22 -8.23 -0.67
N LEU A 13 -13.83 -7.00 -0.33
CA LEU A 13 -14.61 -5.79 -0.66
C LEU A 13 -14.73 -5.60 -2.18
N TYR A 14 -13.68 -5.91 -2.94
CA TYR A 14 -13.74 -5.84 -4.39
C TYR A 14 -14.73 -6.84 -4.98
N LYS A 15 -14.74 -8.09 -4.48
CA LYS A 15 -15.68 -9.11 -4.92
C LYS A 15 -17.13 -8.72 -4.58
N LYS A 16 -17.35 -8.26 -3.33
CA LYS A 16 -18.64 -7.74 -2.89
C LYS A 16 -19.12 -6.56 -3.75
N SER A 17 -18.21 -5.63 -4.09
CA SER A 17 -18.51 -4.51 -4.99
C SER A 17 -19.00 -4.93 -6.37
N LYS A 18 -18.58 -6.10 -6.86
CA LYS A 18 -18.96 -6.63 -8.18
C LYS A 18 -20.27 -7.40 -8.15
N GLU A 19 -20.54 -8.13 -7.07
CA GLU A 19 -21.73 -8.97 -6.94
C GLU A 19 -22.94 -8.17 -6.45
N GLU A 20 -22.77 -7.43 -5.34
CA GLU A 20 -23.87 -6.78 -4.61
C GLU A 20 -23.72 -5.25 -4.54
N GLY A 21 -22.51 -4.74 -4.80
CA GLY A 21 -22.16 -3.34 -4.57
C GLY A 21 -21.58 -3.12 -3.17
N LEU A 22 -20.95 -1.97 -2.95
CA LEU A 22 -20.42 -1.56 -1.65
C LEU A 22 -21.27 -0.45 -1.05
N THR A 23 -21.49 -0.52 0.25
CA THR A 23 -22.01 0.62 1.01
C THR A 23 -20.99 1.75 1.05
N GLU A 24 -21.42 2.96 1.42
CA GLU A 24 -20.51 4.12 1.55
C GLU A 24 -19.40 3.85 2.57
N GLU A 25 -19.74 3.22 3.69
CA GLU A 25 -18.77 2.84 4.73
C GLU A 25 -17.73 1.85 4.19
N GLU A 26 -18.16 0.86 3.41
CA GLU A 26 -17.27 -0.12 2.80
C GLU A 26 -16.38 0.48 1.70
N LYS A 27 -16.86 1.47 0.96
CA LYS A 27 -16.04 2.22 0.00
C LYS A 27 -14.95 3.02 0.71
N VAL A 28 -15.29 3.66 1.83
CA VAL A 28 -14.31 4.38 2.66
C VAL A 28 -13.28 3.39 3.22
N GLU A 29 -13.72 2.26 3.76
CA GLU A 29 -12.84 1.19 4.25
C GLU A 29 -11.91 0.70 3.14
N GLN A 30 -12.44 0.39 1.95
CA GLN A 30 -11.64 -0.06 0.81
C GLN A 30 -10.57 0.97 0.41
N SER A 31 -10.89 2.26 0.43
CA SER A 31 -9.98 3.34 0.10
C SER A 31 -8.85 3.45 1.13
N GLN A 32 -9.18 3.42 2.42
CA GLN A 32 -8.21 3.44 3.52
C GLN A 32 -7.27 2.21 3.48
N LEU A 33 -7.82 1.03 3.21
CA LEU A 33 -7.03 -0.21 3.10
C LEU A 33 -6.05 -0.13 1.92
N ARG A 34 -6.49 0.39 0.77
CA ARG A 34 -5.62 0.59 -0.41
C ARG A 34 -4.51 1.59 -0.15
N GLU A 35 -4.81 2.70 0.52
CA GLU A 35 -3.78 3.67 0.90
C GLU A 35 -2.73 3.03 1.81
N LYS A 36 -3.17 2.31 2.83
CA LYS A 36 -2.27 1.61 3.76
C LYS A 36 -1.41 0.57 3.05
N TYR A 37 -1.97 -0.18 2.10
CA TYR A 37 -1.21 -1.10 1.26
C TYR A 37 -0.15 -0.37 0.43
N LEU A 38 -0.52 0.71 -0.27
CA LEU A 38 0.41 1.50 -1.07
C LEU A 38 1.53 2.12 -0.25
N GLN A 39 1.26 2.61 0.95
CA GLN A 39 2.28 3.14 1.86
C GLN A 39 3.29 2.06 2.25
N ASN A 40 2.83 0.85 2.59
CA ASN A 40 3.71 -0.27 2.90
C ASN A 40 4.57 -0.67 1.69
N ILE A 41 3.97 -0.76 0.51
CA ILE A 41 4.69 -1.07 -0.74
C ILE A 41 5.71 0.03 -1.07
N ARG A 42 5.34 1.31 -0.97
CA ARG A 42 6.25 2.43 -1.23
C ARG A 42 7.45 2.43 -0.30
N ASN A 43 7.23 2.19 0.99
CA ASN A 43 8.31 2.10 1.97
C ASN A 43 9.23 0.91 1.68
N ASN A 44 8.66 -0.25 1.36
CA ASN A 44 9.44 -1.43 0.99
C ASN A 44 10.24 -1.20 -0.30
N PHE A 45 9.62 -0.59 -1.31
CA PHE A 45 10.27 -0.28 -2.58
C PHE A 45 11.38 0.77 -2.42
N ARG A 46 11.16 1.81 -1.59
CA ARG A 46 12.20 2.78 -1.24
C ARG A 46 13.40 2.09 -0.58
N ALA A 47 13.16 1.22 0.38
CA ALA A 47 14.23 0.45 1.04
C ALA A 47 14.98 -0.46 0.05
N GLN A 48 14.28 -1.07 -0.91
CA GLN A 48 14.90 -1.84 -1.99
C GLN A 48 15.75 -0.94 -2.92
N LEU A 49 15.26 0.24 -3.29
CA LEU A 49 16.02 1.21 -4.10
C LEU A 49 17.25 1.74 -3.36
N GLU A 50 17.17 1.99 -2.05
CA GLU A 50 18.33 2.37 -1.23
C GLU A 50 19.36 1.24 -1.12
N SER A 51 18.91 -0.02 -1.16
CA SER A 51 19.78 -1.20 -1.15
C SER A 51 20.47 -1.44 -2.50
N ILE A 52 19.73 -1.26 -3.62
CA ILE A 52 20.23 -1.47 -4.98
C ILE A 52 21.06 -0.27 -5.46
N GLY A 53 20.72 0.93 -5.01
CA GLY A 53 21.34 2.18 -5.37
C GLY A 53 22.06 2.81 -4.20
N GLY A 54 23.39 2.64 -4.17
CA GLY A 54 24.29 3.62 -3.57
C GLY A 54 24.24 4.96 -4.34
N VAL A 55 23.06 5.55 -4.52
CA VAL A 55 22.89 6.85 -5.16
C VAL A 55 23.12 7.94 -4.14
N SER A 56 24.40 8.28 -4.04
CA SER A 56 24.88 9.64 -3.81
C SER A 56 24.41 10.26 -2.50
N LYS A 57 25.11 9.92 -1.42
CA LYS A 57 25.40 10.91 -0.38
C LYS A 57 26.06 12.11 -1.08
N LYS A 58 25.30 13.16 -1.41
CA LYS A 58 25.88 14.50 -1.57
C LYS A 58 26.46 14.88 -0.22
N LYS A 59 27.70 14.47 0.03
CA LYS A 59 28.51 14.94 1.15
C LYS A 59 28.75 16.44 0.88
N PRO A 60 28.51 17.34 1.84
CA PRO A 60 28.78 18.77 1.63
C PRO A 60 30.27 18.92 1.33
N MET A 61 30.60 19.66 0.27
CA MET A 61 31.99 20.08 0.01
C MET A 61 32.47 20.84 1.24
N GLN A 62 33.55 20.35 1.84
CA GLN A 62 34.37 21.11 2.79
C GLN A 62 35.21 22.12 2.02
#